data_AF-A0AA36FHG0-F1
#
_entry.id   AF-A0AA36FHG0-F1
#
_cell.length_a   1.000
_cell.length_b   1.000
_cell.length_c   1.000
_cell.angle_alpha   90.00
_cell.angle_beta   90.00
_cell.angle_gamma   90.00
#
_symmetry.space_group_name_H-M   'P 1'
#
loop_
_entity.id
_entity.type
_entity.pdbx_description
1 polymer ?
#
loop_
_entity_poly.entity_id
_entity_poly.type
_entity_poly.pdbx_seq_one_letter_code
_entity_poly.pdbx_strand_id
1 'polypeptide(L)' 'MKRPTIAEVCEWVKKSWDDVRPEIIVKAFKKCGISNALDGTEDDALFEDSDFSSSDEDDEDFSGVEDDEEFSG' A
#
# COMPACT_ATOMS: atom_id res chain seq x y z
N MET A 1 13.59 -18.32 11.72
CA MET A 1 12.92 -17.97 10.44
C MET A 1 13.99 -17.73 9.39
N LYS A 2 13.82 -18.26 8.17
CA LYS A 2 14.77 -18.04 7.08
C LYS A 2 14.40 -16.73 6.38
N ARG A 3 15.39 -15.87 6.09
CA ARG A 3 15.14 -14.62 5.36
C ARG A 3 14.76 -14.97 3.92
N PRO A 4 13.66 -14.42 3.38
CA PRO A 4 13.32 -14.62 1.98
C PRO A 4 14.35 -13.95 1.09
N THR A 5 14.53 -14.53 -0.09
CA THR A 5 15.31 -13.98 -1.17
C THR A 5 14.59 -12.80 -1.82
N ILE A 6 15.36 -11.97 -2.53
CA ILE A 6 14.79 -10.87 -3.31
C ILE A 6 13.75 -11.36 -4.33
N ALA A 7 13.99 -12.53 -4.94
CA ALA A 7 13.08 -13.12 -5.92
C ALA A 7 11.73 -13.48 -5.31
N GLU A 8 11.74 -14.10 -4.12
CA GLU A 8 10.51 -14.44 -3.38
C GLU A 8 9.72 -13.18 -3.05
N VAL A 9 10.37 -12.11 -2.58
CA VAL A 9 9.70 -10.84 -2.29
C VAL A 9 9.11 -10.22 -3.57
N CYS A 10 9.85 -10.23 -4.68
CA CYS A 10 9.35 -9.73 -5.96
C CYS A 10 8.14 -10.51 -6.47
N GLU A 11 8.13 -11.83 -6.32
CA GLU A 11 6.98 -12.67 -6.68
C GLU A 11 5.75 -12.35 -5.83
N TRP A 12 5.94 -12.12 -4.53
CA TRP A 12 4.83 -11.74 -3.65
C TRP A 12 4.25 -10.38 -4.04
N VAL A 13 5.11 -9.38 -4.25
CA VAL A 13 4.66 -8.04 -4.69
C VAL A 13 3.90 -8.14 -6.01
N LYS A 14 4.44 -8.88 -6.98
CA LYS A 14 3.78 -9.07 -8.28
C LYS A 14 2.42 -9.73 -8.12
N LYS A 15 2.35 -10.83 -7.37
CA LYS A 15 1.11 -11.57 -7.16
C LYS A 15 0.06 -10.69 -6.47
N SER A 16 0.45 -10.01 -5.39
CA SER A 16 -0.43 -9.08 -4.68
C SER A 16 -0.92 -7.95 -5.58
N TRP A 17 -0.06 -7.43 -6.46
CA TRP A 17 -0.44 -6.40 -7.43
C TRP A 17 -1.41 -6.92 -8.50
N ASP A 18 -1.18 -8.13 -9.01
CA ASP A 18 -2.05 -8.76 -10.01
C ASP A 18 -3.46 -9.08 -9.45
N ASP A 19 -3.58 -9.27 -8.14
CA ASP A 19 -4.86 -9.47 -7.44
C ASP A 19 -5.65 -8.15 -7.26
N VAL A 20 -5.01 -6.98 -7.47
CA VAL A 20 -5.68 -5.67 -7.35
C VAL A 20 -6.57 -5.41 -8.57
N ARG A 21 -7.85 -5.19 -8.31
CA ARG A 21 -8.82 -4.85 -9.36
C ARG A 21 -8.51 -3.48 -10.00
N PRO A 22 -8.51 -3.34 -11.33
CA PRO A 22 -8.24 -2.08 -12.01
C PRO A 22 -9.14 -0.93 -11.57
N GLU A 23 -10.39 -1.22 -11.17
CA GLU A 23 -11.33 -0.22 -10.69
C GLU A 23 -10.87 0.45 -9.39
N ILE A 24 -10.18 -0.30 -8.52
CA ILE A 24 -9.58 0.23 -7.28
C ILE A 24 -8.43 1.17 -7.62
N ILE A 25 -7.60 0.77 -8.58
CA ILE A 25 -6.47 1.59 -9.07
C ILE A 25 -7.02 2.91 -9.63
N VAL A 26 -7.95 2.85 -10.57
CA VAL A 26 -8.55 4.05 -11.19
C VAL A 26 -9.20 4.96 -10.15
N LYS A 27 -9.94 4.41 -9.17
CA LYS A 27 -10.51 5.18 -8.06
C LYS A 27 -9.42 5.89 -7.24
N ALA A 28 -8.32 5.20 -6.91
CA ALA A 28 -7.22 5.78 -6.15
C ALA A 28 -6.53 6.93 -6.90
N PHE A 29 -6.31 6.79 -8.21
CA PHE A 29 -5.77 7.86 -9.05
C PHE A 29 -6.68 9.08 -9.06
N LYS A 30 -7.99 8.89 -9.28
CA LYS A 30 -8.99 9.97 -9.25
C LYS A 30 -9.07 10.66 -7.89
N LYS A 31 -8.97 9.91 -6.78
CA LYS A 31 -8.94 10.47 -5.41
C LYS A 31 -7.72 11.37 -5.16
N CYS A 32 -6.60 11.11 -5.83
CA CYS A 32 -5.39 11.92 -5.73
C CYS A 32 -5.37 13.12 -6.70
N GLY A 33 -6.49 13.40 -7.38
CA GLY A 33 -6.57 14.46 -8.39
C GLY A 33 -5.87 14.12 -9.70
N ILE A 34 -5.59 12.83 -9.93
CA ILE A 34 -4.96 12.33 -11.13
C ILE A 34 -6.05 11.72 -12.01
N SER A 35 -6.77 12.60 -12.71
CA SER A 35 -7.80 12.24 -13.68
C SER A 35 -7.31 12.44 -15.11
N ASN A 36 -7.90 11.70 -16.06
CA ASN A 36 -7.60 11.86 -17.49
C ASN A 36 -8.32 13.07 -18.09
N ALA A 37 -9.50 13.41 -17.55
CA ALA A 37 -10.23 14.59 -17.94
C ALA A 37 -9.61 15.86 -17.32
N LEU A 38 -9.13 16.76 -18.17
CA LEU A 38 -8.61 18.08 -17.77
C LEU A 38 -9.68 19.02 -17.18
N ASP A 39 -10.96 18.65 -17.27
CA ASP A 39 -12.08 19.45 -16.77
C ASP A 39 -12.43 19.16 -15.30
N GLY A 40 -11.75 18.20 -14.66
CA GLY A 40 -11.95 17.86 -13.25
C GLY A 40 -13.29 17.18 -12.94
N THR A 41 -14.07 16.79 -13.96
CA THR A 41 -15.39 16.15 -13.75
C THR A 41 -15.30 14.72 -13.23
N GLU A 42 -14.12 14.10 -13.33
CA GLU A 42 -13.86 12.73 -12.85
C GLU A 42 -13.28 12.67 -11.43
N ASP A 43 -12.94 13.83 -10.84
CA ASP A 43 -12.26 13.96 -9.55
C ASP A 43 -13.23 13.93 -8.35
N ASP A 44 -14.53 13.93 -8.61
CA ASP A 44 -15.59 14.01 -7.59
C ASP A 44 -15.88 12.62 -6.96
N ALA A 45 -14.84 11.83 -6.71
CA ALA A 45 -14.92 10.50 -6.11
C ALA A 45 -15.10 10.63 -4.59
N LEU A 46 -16.37 10.70 -4.18
CA LEU A 46 -16.78 10.64 -2.77
C LEU A 46 -16.15 9.43 -2.07
N PHE A 47 -15.61 9.65 -0.87
CA PHE A 47 -15.18 8.63 0.10
C PHE A 47 -16.37 7.76 0.53
N GLU A 48 -16.95 6.95 -0.35
CA GLU A 48 -17.86 5.91 0.13
C GLU A 48 -16.99 4.77 0.66
N ASP A 49 -16.77 4.80 1.98
CA ASP A 49 -15.94 3.89 2.80
C ASP A 49 -16.43 2.42 2.79
N SER A 50 -17.16 1.99 1.76
CA SER A 50 -17.74 0.64 1.69
C SER A 50 -16.77 -0.42 1.15
N ASP A 51 -15.57 -0.03 0.71
CA ASP A 51 -14.63 -0.93 0.05
C ASP A 51 -13.54 -1.48 1.01
N PHE A 52 -13.44 -0.96 2.24
CA PHE A 52 -12.43 -1.34 3.25
C PHE A 52 -13.01 -2.07 4.46
N SER A 53 -14.04 -2.90 4.29
CA SER A 53 -14.37 -3.91 5.30
C SER A 53 -13.43 -5.11 5.12
N SER A 54 -12.17 -4.95 5.50
CA SER A 54 -11.30 -6.06 5.88
C SER A 54 -11.00 -5.91 7.36
N SER A 55 -11.71 -6.68 8.16
CA SER A 55 -11.51 -6.81 9.59
C SER A 55 -10.20 -7.55 9.84
N ASP A 56 -9.08 -6.84 9.98
CA ASP A 56 -7.86 -7.38 10.59
C ASP A 56 -7.44 -6.41 11.70
N GLU A 57 -7.89 -6.73 12.91
CA GLU A 57 -7.32 -6.21 14.15
C GLU A 57 -5.97 -6.91 14.34
N ASP A 58 -4.84 -6.21 14.14
CA ASP A 58 -3.55 -6.52 14.75
C ASP A 58 -2.59 -5.33 14.51
N ASP A 59 -2.76 -4.29 15.32
CA ASP A 59 -1.84 -3.15 15.46
C ASP A 59 -0.69 -3.59 16.40
N GLU A 60 0.35 -4.23 15.85
CA GLU A 60 1.60 -4.49 16.58
C GLU A 60 2.55 -3.30 16.39
N ASP A 61 2.55 -2.42 17.38
CA ASP A 61 3.41 -1.26 17.57
C ASP A 61 4.90 -1.65 17.42
N PHE A 62 5.50 -1.37 16.27
CA PHE A 62 6.94 -1.48 16.08
C PHE A 62 7.64 -0.26 16.68
N SER A 63 7.81 -0.26 18.01
CA SER A 63 8.72 0.66 18.66
C SER A 63 10.15 0.31 18.21
N GLY A 64 10.72 1.13 17.34
CA GLY A 64 12.09 0.98 16.86
C GLY A 64 13.07 0.98 18.01
N VAL A 65 13.79 -0.13 18.19
CA VAL A 65 14.98 -0.15 19.04
C VAL A 65 16.12 0.51 18.27
N GLU A 66 16.53 1.70 18.71
CA GLU A 66 17.78 2.31 18.27
C GLU A 66 18.92 1.57 18.96
N ASP A 67 19.67 0.77 18.20
CA ASP A 67 20.90 0.14 18.64
C ASP A 67 22.08 1.04 18.24
N ASP A 68 22.53 1.85 19.20
CA ASP A 68 23.76 2.66 19.11
C ASP A 68 24.95 1.72 19.39
N GLU A 69 25.44 1.03 18.36
CA GLU A 69 26.68 0.27 18.45
C GLU A 69 27.89 1.22 18.35
N GLU A 70 28.44 1.52 19.54
CA GLU A 70 29.71 2.19 19.80
C GLU A 70 30.87 1.55 19.00
N PHE A 71 31.36 2.26 17.97
CA PHE A 71 32.58 1.87 17.26
C PHE A 71 33.80 2.21 18.11
N SER A 72 34.25 1.25 18.93
CA SER A 72 35.56 1.26 19.57
C SER A 72 36.51 0.34 18.80
N GLY A 73 37.37 0.92 17.95
CA GLY A 73 38.40 0.22 17.18
C GLY A 73 39.33 1.14 16.41
#